data_AF-A0AAV9LNL2-F1
#
_entry.id   AF-A0AAV9LNL2-F1
#
_cell.length_a   1.000
_cell.length_b   1.000
_cell.length_c   1.000
_cell.angle_alpha   90.00
_cell.angle_beta   90.00
_cell.angle_gamma   90.00
#
_symmetry.space_group_name_H-M   'P 1'
#
loop_
_entity.id
_entity.type
_entity.pdbx_description
1 polymer ?
#
loop_
_entity_poly.entity_id
_entity_poly.type
_entity_poly.pdbx_seq_one_letter_code
_entity_poly.pdbx_strand_id
1 'polypeptide(L)'
;MQLLRKEFHLHEKIIERQVVRPETVLPILGMGRLGKTTLSQMVFNYQRVTEHFNPKIWICVSEDFNEKRLIKAIVESIEETSLDEMNLSPLQKICLS
;
A
#
# COMPACT_ATOMS: atom_id res chain seq x y z
N MET A 1 9.23 -37.33 -2.33
CA MET A 1 8.03 -36.57 -2.78
C MET A 1 7.09 -36.28 -1.61
N GLN A 2 7.59 -35.71 -0.50
CA GLN A 2 6.77 -35.24 0.63
C GLN A 2 7.20 -33.86 1.16
N LEU A 3 8.40 -33.37 0.80
CA LEU A 3 8.86 -32.02 1.15
C LEU A 3 8.17 -30.91 0.34
N LEU A 4 7.84 -31.14 -0.94
CA LEU A 4 7.19 -30.15 -1.80
C LEU A 4 5.70 -29.92 -1.51
N ARG A 5 5.06 -30.80 -0.72
CA ARG A 5 3.63 -30.64 -0.39
C ARG A 5 3.41 -29.82 0.90
N LYS A 6 4.42 -29.66 1.76
CA LYS A 6 4.29 -28.89 3.00
C LYS A 6 4.59 -27.40 2.85
N GLU A 7 5.46 -27.01 1.92
CA GLU A 7 5.76 -25.57 1.71
C GLU A 7 4.63 -24.81 1.00
N PHE A 8 3.78 -25.50 0.23
CA PHE A 8 2.63 -24.86 -0.42
C PHE A 8 1.46 -24.55 0.52
N HIS A 9 1.42 -25.13 1.73
CA HIS A 9 0.28 -24.94 2.64
C HIS A 9 0.32 -23.61 3.44
N LEU A 10 1.41 -22.83 3.31
CA LEU A 10 1.54 -21.54 4.00
C LEU A 10 1.18 -20.33 3.13
N HIS A 11 1.19 -20.48 1.80
CA HIS A 11 0.99 -19.33 0.90
C HIS A 11 -0.48 -18.99 0.61
N GLU A 12 -1.42 -19.90 0.92
CA GLU A 12 -2.83 -19.73 0.56
C GLU A 12 -3.71 -19.20 1.71
N LYS A 13 -3.23 -19.23 2.96
CA LYS A 13 -3.98 -18.67 4.11
C LYS A 13 -3.99 -17.14 4.19
N ILE A 14 -3.17 -16.46 3.39
CA ILE A 14 -3.13 -14.98 3.40
C ILE A 14 -4.39 -14.38 2.76
N ILE A 15 -5.12 -15.14 1.93
CA ILE A 15 -6.34 -14.68 1.24
C ILE A 15 -7.59 -15.43 1.76
N GLU A 16 -7.58 -15.96 2.98
CA GLU A 16 -8.81 -16.50 3.57
C GLU A 16 -9.67 -15.35 4.13
N ARG A 17 -10.64 -14.92 3.31
CA ARG A 17 -11.86 -14.17 3.67
C ARG A 17 -11.69 -13.16 4.81
N GLN A 18 -10.94 -12.09 4.56
CA GLN A 18 -11.10 -10.89 5.38
C GLN A 18 -12.36 -10.14 4.96
N VAL A 19 -13.21 -9.82 5.93
CA VAL A 19 -14.24 -8.80 5.77
C VAL A 19 -13.51 -7.47 5.59
N VAL A 20 -13.42 -6.98 4.35
CA VAL A 20 -12.80 -5.70 4.05
C VAL A 20 -13.70 -4.58 4.60
N ARG A 21 -13.26 -4.00 5.71
CA ARG A 21 -13.77 -2.75 6.29
C ARG A 21 -13.00 -1.55 5.72
N PRO A 22 -13.54 -0.32 5.84
CA PRO A 22 -12.87 0.89 5.34
C PRO A 22 -11.42 1.05 5.83
N GLU A 23 -11.09 0.61 7.05
CA GLU A 23 -9.72 0.67 7.60
C GLU A 23 -8.94 -0.66 7.53
N THR A 24 -9.18 -1.52 6.53
CA THR A 24 -8.47 -2.82 6.44
C THR A 24 -7.06 -2.67 5.88
N VAL A 25 -6.08 -3.22 6.60
CA VAL A 25 -4.69 -3.34 6.14
C VAL A 25 -4.40 -4.78 5.70
N LEU A 26 -3.95 -4.96 4.46
CA LEU A 26 -3.56 -6.26 3.90
C LEU A 26 -2.03 -6.33 3.68
N PRO A 27 -1.26 -6.87 4.63
CA PRO A 27 0.19 -6.98 4.45
C PRO A 27 0.54 -8.08 3.43
N ILE A 28 1.43 -7.76 2.49
CA ILE A 28 1.96 -8.73 1.52
C ILE A 28 3.41 -9.06 1.88
N LEU A 29 3.60 -10.22 2.52
CA LEU A 29 4.89 -10.68 3.03
C LEU A 29 5.51 -11.74 2.11
N GLY A 30 6.84 -11.81 2.07
CA GLY A 30 7.57 -12.85 1.35
C GLY A 30 8.98 -12.44 0.96
N MET A 31 9.78 -13.38 0.48
CA MET A 31 11.16 -13.14 0.07
C MET A 31 11.27 -12.13 -1.09
N GLY A 32 12.46 -11.52 -1.22
CA GLY A 32 12.77 -10.58 -2.30
C GLY A 32 12.53 -11.18 -3.68
N ARG A 33 12.22 -10.32 -4.67
CA ARG A 33 12.06 -10.67 -6.10
C ARG A 33 10.95 -11.69 -6.45
N LEU A 34 10.08 -12.04 -5.51
CA LEU A 34 8.90 -12.89 -5.78
C LEU A 34 7.73 -12.17 -6.48
N GLY A 35 7.91 -10.92 -6.92
CA GLY A 35 6.85 -10.17 -7.60
C GLY A 35 5.76 -9.61 -6.68
N LYS A 36 6.01 -9.48 -5.37
CA LYS A 36 5.04 -8.88 -4.42
C LYS A 36 4.54 -7.51 -4.88
N THR A 37 5.47 -6.60 -5.19
CA THR A 37 5.16 -5.27 -5.71
C THR A 37 4.41 -5.34 -7.05
N THR A 38 4.78 -6.29 -7.93
CA THR A 38 4.11 -6.50 -9.21
C THR A 38 2.65 -6.92 -9.00
N LEU A 39 2.38 -7.88 -8.11
CA LEU A 39 1.04 -8.31 -7.78
C LEU A 39 0.19 -7.16 -7.21
N SER A 40 0.75 -6.40 -6.26
CA SER A 40 0.08 -5.21 -5.71
C SER A 40 -0.24 -4.17 -6.78
N GLN A 41 0.68 -3.92 -7.73
CA GLN A 41 0.44 -2.99 -8.84
C GLN A 41 -0.65 -3.49 -9.79
N MET A 42 -0.72 -4.80 -10.05
CA MET A 42 -1.78 -5.38 -10.88
C MET A 42 -3.17 -5.17 -10.24
N VAL A 43 -3.28 -5.35 -8.91
CA VAL A 43 -4.53 -5.10 -8.18
C VAL A 43 -4.86 -3.60 -8.14
N PHE A 44 -3.88 -2.74 -7.82
CA PHE A 44 -4.06 -1.29 -7.77
C PHE A 44 -4.56 -0.69 -9.10
N ASN A 45 -4.10 -1.26 -10.22
CA ASN A 45 -4.50 -0.83 -11.56
C ASN A 45 -5.72 -1.59 -12.11
N TYR A 46 -6.27 -2.53 -11.35
CA TYR A 46 -7.44 -3.28 -11.79
C TYR A 46 -8.66 -2.35 -11.87
N GLN A 47 -9.42 -2.47 -12.96
CA GLN A 47 -10.52 -1.55 -13.25
C GLN A 47 -11.53 -1.49 -12.10
N ARG A 48 -11.95 -2.64 -11.56
CA ARG A 48 -12.92 -2.66 -10.45
C ARG A 48 -12.38 -1.94 -9.21
N VAL A 49 -11.09 -2.06 -8.91
CA VAL A 49 -10.48 -1.34 -7.77
C VAL A 49 -10.50 0.16 -8.05
N THR A 50 -10.17 0.57 -9.27
CA THR A 50 -10.16 1.98 -9.67
C THR A 50 -11.56 2.62 -9.63
N GLU A 51 -12.61 1.87 -9.98
CA GLU A 51 -14.00 2.34 -9.93
C GLU A 51 -14.54 2.46 -8.49
N HIS A 52 -14.05 1.65 -7.55
CA HIS A 52 -14.53 1.64 -6.16
C HIS A 52 -13.72 2.56 -5.24
N PHE A 53 -12.43 2.79 -5.53
CA PHE A 53 -11.53 3.56 -4.68
C PHE A 53 -10.99 4.77 -5.46
N ASN A 54 -11.54 5.95 -5.15
CA ASN A 54 -11.06 7.22 -5.67
C ASN A 54 -11.09 8.29 -4.56
N PRO A 55 -9.95 8.95 -4.23
CA PRO A 55 -8.62 8.78 -4.83
C PRO A 55 -7.95 7.47 -4.42
N LYS A 56 -7.08 6.95 -5.29
CA LYS A 56 -6.18 5.82 -5.00
C LYS A 56 -4.72 6.30 -5.02
N ILE A 57 -3.95 5.93 -4.01
CA ILE A 57 -2.59 6.45 -3.81
C ILE A 57 -1.59 5.31 -3.84
N TRP A 58 -0.48 5.49 -4.56
CA TRP A 58 0.63 4.55 -4.61
C TRP A 58 1.94 5.28 -4.29
N ILE A 59 2.56 4.95 -3.15
CA ILE A 59 3.81 5.58 -2.73
C ILE A 59 4.85 4.52 -2.42
N CYS A 60 6.06 4.75 -2.91
CA CYS A 60 7.24 3.99 -2.53
C CYS A 60 7.94 4.72 -1.38
N VAL A 61 8.23 4.02 -0.29
CA VAL A 61 9.06 4.52 0.80
C VAL A 61 10.39 3.78 0.81
N SER A 62 11.48 4.53 0.88
CA SER A 62 12.85 4.03 1.00
C SER A 62 13.29 3.96 2.46
N GLU A 63 14.45 3.35 2.73
CA GLU A 63 15.01 3.21 4.08
C GLU A 63 15.36 4.56 4.73
N ASP A 64 15.70 5.59 3.94
CA ASP A 64 15.88 6.98 4.38
C ASP A 64 14.54 7.70 4.61
N PHE A 65 13.60 6.98 5.23
CA PHE A 65 12.23 7.41 5.45
C PHE A 65 12.18 8.78 6.17
N ASN A 66 11.39 9.69 5.60
CA ASN A 66 11.11 10.99 6.19
C ASN A 66 9.61 11.26 6.14
N GLU A 67 9.03 11.40 7.32
CA GLU A 67 7.59 11.58 7.51
C GLU A 67 7.03 12.80 6.76
N LYS A 68 7.72 13.95 6.82
CA LYS A 68 7.30 15.16 6.09
C LYS A 68 7.29 14.94 4.59
N ARG A 69 8.29 14.24 4.05
CA ARG A 69 8.36 13.90 2.62
C ARG A 69 7.24 12.93 2.23
N LEU A 70 6.92 11.93 3.07
CA LEU A 70 5.82 11.01 2.81
C LEU A 70 4.48 11.75 2.79
N ILE A 71 4.19 12.55 3.82
CA ILE A 71 2.92 13.29 3.91
C ILE A 71 2.79 14.25 2.74
N LYS A 72 3.86 14.94 2.34
CA LYS A 72 3.88 15.76 1.14
C LYS A 72 3.49 14.94 -0.10
N ALA A 73 4.13 13.79 -0.31
CA ALA A 73 3.85 12.91 -1.44
C ALA A 73 2.41 12.36 -1.45
N ILE A 74 1.81 12.09 -0.28
CA ILE A 74 0.40 11.70 -0.15
C ILE A 74 -0.51 12.83 -0.64
N VAL A 75 -0.30 14.05 -0.15
CA VAL A 75 -1.15 15.19 -0.51
C VAL A 75 -1.01 15.53 -1.99
N GLU A 76 0.21 15.59 -2.52
CA GLU A 76 0.46 15.84 -3.95
C GLU A 76 -0.18 14.75 -4.85
N SER A 77 -0.24 13.50 -4.38
CA SER A 77 -0.92 12.41 -5.10
C SER A 77 -2.45 12.52 -5.09
N ILE A 78 -3.04 13.29 -4.18
CA ILE A 78 -4.50 13.50 -4.10
C ILE A 78 -4.90 14.75 -4.88
N GLU A 79 -4.15 15.84 -4.71
CA GLU A 79 -4.52 17.16 -5.22
C GLU A 79 -4.06 17.42 -6.67
N GLU A 80 -3.31 16.49 -7.28
CA GLU A 80 -2.70 16.62 -8.62
C GLU A 80 -1.93 17.95 -8.85
N THR A 81 -1.51 18.60 -7.77
CA THR A 81 -0.86 19.91 -7.78
C THR A 81 0.48 19.86 -7.07
N SER A 82 1.48 20.54 -7.62
CA SER A 82 2.80 20.69 -6.99
C SER A 82 2.69 21.66 -5.83
N LEU A 83 2.99 21.18 -4.62
CA LEU A 83 2.88 21.99 -3.42
C LEU A 83 4.25 22.54 -3.08
N ASP A 84 4.55 23.73 -3.60
CA ASP A 84 5.88 24.30 -3.43
C ASP A 84 6.15 24.71 -1.96
N GLU A 85 5.13 25.12 -1.19
CA GLU A 85 5.31 25.49 0.22
C GLU A 85 4.00 25.32 1.03
N MET A 86 3.50 24.08 1.20
CA MET A 86 2.46 23.84 2.20
C MET A 86 3.08 23.62 3.58
N ASN A 87 2.62 24.39 4.58
CA ASN A 87 2.94 24.13 5.98
C ASN A 87 2.20 22.86 6.44
N LEU A 88 2.85 21.70 6.31
CA LEU A 88 2.28 20.37 6.61
C LEU A 88 2.10 20.10 8.11
N SER A 89 2.52 21.01 8.99
CA SER A 89 2.48 20.79 10.44
C SER A 89 1.10 20.47 11.04
N PRO A 90 -0.04 20.97 10.50
CA PRO A 90 -1.37 20.56 10.97
C PRO A 90 -1.72 19.12 10.54
N LEU A 91 -1.32 18.70 9.33
CA LEU A 91 -1.61 17.37 8.79
C LEU A 91 -0.79 16.27 9.48
N GLN A 92 0.47 16.57 9.82
CA GLN A 92 1.33 15.64 10.58
C GLN A 92 0.70 15.22 11.91
N LYS A 93 0.03 16.15 12.60
CA LYS A 93 -0.63 15.87 13.89
C LYS A 93 -1.85 14.96 13.75
N ILE A 94 -2.54 15.00 12.60
CA ILE A 94 -3.76 14.20 12.36
C ILE A 94 -3.39 12.78 11.93
N CYS A 95 -2.34 12.61 11.12
CA CYS A 95 -1.95 11.29 10.63
C CYS A 95 -1.10 10.48 11.61
N LEU A 96 -0.54 11.11 12.66
CA LEU A 96 0.32 10.46 13.65
C LEU A 96 -0.24 10.43 15.08
N SER A 97 -1.47 10.90 15.30
CA SER A 97 -2.21 10.74 16.57
C SER A 97 -3.07 9.49 16.55
#